data_AF-A0A536VFA7-F1
#
_entry.id   AF-A0A536VFA7-F1
#
_cell.length_a   1.000
_cell.length_b   1.000
_cell.length_c   1.000
_cell.angle_alpha   90.00
_cell.angle_beta   90.00
_cell.angle_gamma   90.00
#
_symmetry.space_group_name_H-M   'P 1'
#
loop_
_entity.id
_entity.type
_entity.pdbx_description
1 polymer ?
#
loop_
_entity_poly.entity_id
_entity_poly.type
_entity_poly.pdbx_seq_one_letter_code
_entity_poly.pdbx_strand_id
1 'polypeptide(L)'
;MSSIAWFRLASPASFFPLARRLVPWFSAGAAVLAVAGLWLGLLVAPTDAQQGDAYRIIFIHVPAAWMSMFIYVVMAFWCAVSLTFNTRLA
;
A
#
# COMPACT_ATOMS: atom_id res chain seq x y z
N MET A 1 -26.23 -4.82 25.45
CA MET A 1 -25.40 -5.68 24.57
C MET A 1 -25.13 -4.90 23.30
N SER A 2 -23.89 -4.42 23.09
CA SER A 2 -23.53 -3.66 21.91
C SER A 2 -23.54 -4.57 20.67
N SER A 3 -24.52 -4.39 19.79
CA SER A 3 -24.53 -5.05 18.48
C SER A 3 -23.33 -4.51 17.68
N ILE A 4 -22.37 -5.38 17.39
CA ILE A 4 -21.20 -5.04 16.57
C ILE A 4 -21.70 -4.91 15.13
N ALA A 5 -21.74 -3.67 14.64
CA ALA A 5 -22.11 -3.37 13.26
C ALA A 5 -20.92 -3.60 12.32
N TRP A 6 -20.68 -4.87 11.96
CA TRP A 6 -19.58 -5.30 11.10
C TRP A 6 -19.49 -4.54 9.76
N PHE A 7 -20.63 -4.11 9.20
CA PHE A 7 -20.71 -3.39 7.91
C PHE A 7 -20.76 -1.87 8.04
N ARG A 8 -20.51 -1.30 9.23
CA ARG A 8 -20.63 0.15 9.46
C ARG A 8 -19.76 0.98 8.51
N LEU A 9 -18.59 0.48 8.13
CA LEU A 9 -17.63 1.14 7.24
C LEU A 9 -17.73 0.68 5.78
N ALA A 10 -18.75 -0.11 5.42
CA ALA A 10 -18.92 -0.61 4.05
C ALA A 10 -19.42 0.45 3.07
N SER A 11 -20.06 1.53 3.56
CA SER A 11 -20.52 2.62 2.69
C SER A 11 -19.44 3.71 2.53
N PRO A 12 -19.27 4.27 1.31
CA PRO A 12 -18.31 5.37 1.10
C PRO A 12 -18.54 6.56 2.02
N ALA A 13 -19.81 6.88 2.31
CA ALA A 13 -20.19 8.00 3.17
C ALA A 13 -19.71 7.85 4.62
N SER A 14 -19.70 6.63 5.18
CA SER A 14 -19.21 6.38 6.54
C SER A 14 -17.70 6.16 6.59
N PHE A 15 -17.10 5.61 5.52
CA PHE A 15 -15.67 5.34 5.45
C PHE A 15 -14.82 6.59 5.17
N PHE A 16 -15.23 7.46 4.24
CA PHE A 16 -14.41 8.60 3.81
C PHE A 16 -13.99 9.57 4.92
N PRO A 17 -14.82 9.92 5.91
CA PRO A 17 -14.39 10.77 7.03
C PRO A 17 -13.25 10.15 7.83
N LEU A 18 -13.31 8.83 8.09
CA LEU A 18 -12.25 8.10 8.78
C LEU A 18 -11.00 8.03 7.91
N ALA A 19 -11.13 7.64 6.64
CA ALA A 19 -10.02 7.56 5.71
C ALA A 19 -9.29 8.90 5.60
N ARG A 20 -10.02 10.02 5.45
CA ARG A 20 -9.45 11.36 5.37
C ARG A 20 -8.65 11.75 6.62
N ARG A 21 -9.08 11.32 7.80
CA ARG A 21 -8.35 11.54 9.06
C ARG A 21 -7.06 10.71 9.13
N LEU A 22 -7.05 9.51 8.56
CA LEU A 22 -5.93 8.58 8.63
C LEU A 22 -4.90 8.75 7.50
N VAL A 23 -5.34 9.18 6.31
CA VAL A 23 -4.49 9.43 5.14
C VAL A 23 -3.24 10.24 5.47
N PRO A 24 -3.28 11.41 6.16
CA PRO A 24 -2.07 12.19 6.40
C PRO A 24 -1.02 11.44 7.25
N TRP A 25 -1.47 10.64 8.22
CA TRP A 25 -0.58 9.84 9.07
C TRP A 25 0.06 8.70 8.29
N PHE A 26 -0.73 7.97 7.50
CA PHE A 26 -0.21 6.90 6.66
C PHE A 26 0.69 7.43 5.54
N SER A 27 0.37 8.56 4.93
CA SER A 27 1.23 9.18 3.92
C SER A 27 2.53 9.68 4.51
N ALA A 28 2.51 10.27 5.71
CA ALA A 28 3.72 10.69 6.41
C ALA A 28 4.60 9.48 6.76
N GLY A 29 4.01 8.43 7.33
CA GLY A 29 4.72 7.17 7.61
C GLY A 29 5.33 6.54 6.35
N ALA A 30 4.55 6.48 5.26
CA ALA A 30 5.03 5.98 3.97
C ALA A 30 6.21 6.82 3.43
N ALA A 31 6.13 8.15 3.50
CA ALA A 31 7.20 9.03 3.06
C ALA A 31 8.48 8.84 3.89
N VAL A 32 8.37 8.76 5.23
CA VAL A 32 9.51 8.53 6.12
C VAL A 32 10.18 7.19 5.82
N LEU A 33 9.39 6.11 5.70
CA LEU A 33 9.90 4.78 5.39
C LEU A 33 10.51 4.71 3.98
N ALA A 34 9.93 5.40 3.00
CA ALA A 34 10.46 5.47 1.65
C ALA A 34 11.83 6.18 1.63
N VAL A 35 11.96 7.32 2.31
CA VAL A 35 13.24 8.04 2.43
C VAL A 35 14.29 7.18 3.13
N ALA A 36 13.93 6.54 4.24
CA ALA A 36 14.82 5.65 4.97
C ALA A 36 15.27 4.46 4.12
N GLY A 37 14.33 3.82 3.40
CA GLY A 37 14.61 2.70 2.49
C GLY A 37 15.49 3.10 1.31
N LEU A 38 15.25 4.27 0.71
CA LEU A 38 16.09 4.81 -0.37
C LEU A 38 17.50 5.11 0.11
N TRP A 39 17.64 5.72 1.30
CA TRP A 39 18.94 5.99 1.91
C TRP A 39 19.71 4.69 2.17
N LEU A 40 19.06 3.70 2.79
CA LEU A 40 19.66 2.39 3.06
C LEU A 40 20.06 1.67 1.75
N GLY A 41 19.16 1.62 0.77
CA GLY A 41 19.37 0.86 -0.46
C GLY A 41 20.40 1.47 -1.41
N LEU A 42 20.41 2.80 -1.54
CA LEU A 42 21.27 3.48 -2.52
C LEU A 42 22.62 3.96 -1.98
N LEU A 43 22.74 4.20 -0.68
CA LEU A 43 23.94 4.79 -0.09
C LEU A 43 24.66 3.84 0.87
N VAL A 44 23.90 3.12 1.70
CA VAL A 44 24.47 2.28 2.78
C VAL A 44 24.77 0.85 2.30
N ALA A 45 23.91 0.28 1.47
CA ALA A 45 24.05 -1.09 1.00
C ALA A 45 25.41 -1.29 0.29
N PRO A 46 26.16 -2.37 0.56
CA PRO A 46 27.42 -2.61 -0.13
C PRO A 46 27.20 -2.84 -1.63
N THR A 47 28.21 -2.53 -2.43
CA THR A 47 28.22 -2.85 -3.85
C THR A 47 28.42 -4.35 -4.05
N ASP A 48 27.81 -4.89 -5.11
CA ASP A 48 28.01 -6.28 -5.48
C ASP A 48 29.36 -6.48 -6.20
N ALA A 49 29.95 -7.67 -6.09
CA ALA A 49 31.26 -7.98 -6.66
C ALA A 49 31.26 -8.02 -8.21
N GLN A 50 30.14 -8.36 -8.84
CA GLN A 50 30.02 -8.43 -10.31
C GLN A 50 29.31 -7.21 -10.89
N GLN A 51 28.28 -6.72 -10.21
CA GLN A 51 27.42 -5.64 -10.72
C GLN A 51 27.81 -4.25 -10.18
N GLY A 52 28.74 -4.16 -9.24
CA GLY A 52 29.18 -2.90 -8.65
C GLY A 52 28.03 -2.11 -8.02
N ASP A 53 27.97 -0.80 -8.30
CA ASP A 53 26.90 0.09 -7.81
C ASP A 53 25.53 -0.16 -8.45
N ALA A 54 25.48 -0.72 -9.67
CA ALA A 54 24.23 -0.96 -10.38
C ALA A 54 23.32 -1.95 -9.63
N TYR A 55 23.91 -2.84 -8.82
CA TYR A 55 23.21 -3.73 -7.91
C TYR A 55 22.22 -2.97 -7.01
N ARG A 56 22.56 -1.76 -6.54
CA ARG A 56 21.73 -1.01 -5.59
C ARG A 56 20.35 -0.65 -6.13
N ILE A 57 20.16 -0.67 -7.45
CA ILE A 57 18.87 -0.41 -8.11
C ILE A 57 17.82 -1.45 -7.71
N ILE A 58 18.23 -2.69 -7.38
CA ILE A 58 17.28 -3.76 -7.01
C ILE A 58 16.46 -3.40 -5.76
N PHE A 59 17.02 -2.61 -4.85
CA PHE A 59 16.34 -2.18 -3.62
C PHE A 59 15.15 -1.25 -3.88
N ILE A 60 15.06 -0.68 -5.09
CA ILE A 60 13.90 0.09 -5.56
C ILE A 60 13.04 -0.77 -6.48
N HIS A 61 13.66 -1.41 -7.47
CA HIS A 61 12.96 -2.14 -8.52
C HIS A 61 12.14 -3.31 -7.97
N VAL A 62 12.74 -4.19 -7.17
CA VAL A 62 12.09 -5.43 -6.71
C VAL A 62 10.89 -5.12 -5.82
N PRO A 63 11.00 -4.26 -4.78
CA PRO A 63 9.84 -3.89 -3.98
C PRO A 63 8.76 -3.17 -4.81
N ALA A 64 9.14 -2.28 -5.74
CA ALA A 64 8.17 -1.59 -6.59
C ALA A 64 7.39 -2.55 -7.50
N ALA A 65 8.07 -3.52 -8.11
CA ALA A 65 7.42 -4.56 -8.92
C ALA A 65 6.45 -5.39 -8.07
N TRP A 66 6.85 -5.78 -6.87
CA TRP A 66 6.00 -6.51 -5.94
C TRP A 66 4.78 -5.71 -5.50
N MET A 67 4.96 -4.44 -5.14
CA MET A 67 3.85 -3.57 -4.76
C MET A 67 2.87 -3.36 -5.91
N SER A 68 3.35 -3.22 -7.14
CA SER A 68 2.50 -3.14 -8.34
C SER A 68 1.61 -4.37 -8.48
N MET A 69 2.21 -5.57 -8.45
CA MET A 69 1.47 -6.83 -8.54
C MET A 69 0.47 -7.00 -7.38
N PHE A 70 0.88 -6.66 -6.16
CA PHE A 70 0.02 -6.74 -4.98
C PHE A 70 -1.21 -5.83 -5.09
N ILE A 71 -1.04 -4.58 -5.56
CA ILE A 71 -2.17 -3.64 -5.73
C ILE A 71 -3.18 -4.20 -6.74
N TYR A 72 -2.73 -4.81 -7.84
CA TYR A 72 -3.64 -5.45 -8.80
C TYR A 72 -4.44 -6.60 -8.19
N VAL A 73 -3.81 -7.45 -7.36
CA VAL A 73 -4.50 -8.54 -6.67
C VAL A 73 -5.53 -8.00 -5.68
N VAL A 74 -5.17 -6.99 -4.88
CA VAL A 74 -6.08 -6.36 -3.91
C VAL A 74 -7.27 -5.71 -4.64
N MET A 75 -7.01 -5.01 -5.75
CA MET A 75 -8.06 -4.40 -6.57
C MET A 75 -8.98 -5.47 -7.17
N ALA A 76 -8.44 -6.54 -7.74
CA ALA A 76 -9.22 -7.64 -8.30
C ALA A 76 -10.10 -8.30 -7.22
N PHE A 77 -9.55 -8.52 -6.03
CA PHE A 77 -10.29 -9.05 -4.88
C PHE A 77 -11.48 -8.16 -4.51
N TRP A 78 -11.26 -6.84 -4.35
CA TRP A 78 -12.35 -5.92 -4.02
C TRP A 78 -13.39 -5.77 -5.12
N CYS A 79 -12.99 -5.83 -6.39
CA CYS A 79 -13.92 -5.89 -7.52
C CYS A 79 -14.78 -7.16 -7.46
N ALA A 80 -14.18 -8.32 -7.19
CA ALA A 80 -14.92 -9.58 -7.05
C ALA A 80 -15.94 -9.51 -5.91
N VAL A 81 -15.53 -9.02 -4.74
CA VAL A 81 -16.42 -8.79 -3.59
C VAL A 81 -17.57 -7.86 -3.97
N SER A 82 -17.28 -6.71 -4.59
CA SER A 82 -18.29 -5.75 -5.03
C SER A 82 -19.31 -6.36 -6.01
N LEU A 83 -18.86 -7.22 -6.92
CA LEU A 83 -19.72 -7.93 -7.87
C LEU A 83 -20.59 -8.98 -7.17
N THR A 84 -20.01 -9.80 -6.28
CA THR A 84 -20.75 -10.84 -5.55
C THR A 84 -21.86 -10.26 -4.69
N PHE A 85 -21.60 -9.14 -4.01
CA PHE A 85 -22.59 -8.48 -3.15
C PHE A 85 -23.46 -7.47 -3.90
N ASN A 86 -23.21 -7.24 -5.20
CA ASN A 86 -23.89 -6.23 -6.01
C ASN A 86 -23.96 -4.86 -5.30
N THR A 87 -22.85 -4.45 -4.69
CA THR A 87 -22.79 -3.23 -3.88
C THR A 87 -22.92 -2.01 -4.79
N ARG A 88 -23.97 -1.21 -4.59
CA ARG A 88 -24.17 0.05 -5.32
C ARG A 88 -23.31 1.14 -4.70
N LEU A 89 -22.46 1.76 -5.51
CA LEU A 89 -21.73 2.97 -5.15
C LEU A 89 -22.67 4.17 -5.32
N ALA A 90 -23.59 4.30 -4.36
CA ALA A 90 -24.77 5.18 -4.41
C ALA A 90 -25.84 4.79 -5.45
#